data_AF-A0A8J2IZ72-F1
#
_entry.id   AF-A0A8J2IZ72-F1
#
_cell.length_a   1.000
_cell.length_b   1.000
_cell.length_c   1.000
_cell.angle_alpha   90.00
_cell.angle_beta   90.00
_cell.angle_gamma   90.00
#
_symmetry.space_group_name_H-M   'P 1'
#
loop_
_entity.id
_entity.type
_entity.pdbx_description
1 polymer ?
#
loop_
_entity_poly.entity_id
_entity_poly.type
_entity_poly.pdbx_seq_one_letter_code
_entity_poly.pdbx_strand_id
1 'polypeptide(L)'
;MDHLIATPPTNDNADQPPSAQVTLVSQMTNLMAAFDRMHNNYSTLKGQHLTMRDLNDLSKFCGFDLGPFLEELLQRSQKLVNLYPQVLKRLRPKETEPCNTPDCVHNSHLFSNPRHETPIDESLIHLLLACHLRLLDLFDNMINHGRMCAHAAPLLPPGCEPRLDIPEIKIGSFVAPKISAASMMVAMLLETQACLNVKAQELHDAVTSSVGHNARAAKIPGLQCESLKEHASTTSTDLRSLREHLQELGIIG
;
A
#
# COMPACT_ATOMS: atom_id res chain seq x y z
N MET A 1 25.06 -24.25 -66.65
CA MET A 1 23.80 -23.48 -66.63
C MET A 1 22.75 -24.43 -66.09
N ASP A 2 22.27 -24.38 -64.86
CA ASP A 2 22.31 -23.36 -63.81
C ASP A 2 22.37 -24.06 -62.43
N HIS A 3 23.26 -23.60 -61.55
CA HIS A 3 23.35 -24.11 -60.18
C HIS A 3 22.35 -23.34 -59.30
N LEU A 4 21.30 -24.04 -58.88
CA LEU A 4 20.30 -23.58 -57.91
C LEU A 4 20.99 -23.31 -56.56
N ILE A 5 21.06 -22.03 -56.19
CA ILE A 5 21.47 -21.55 -54.87
C ILE A 5 20.27 -21.74 -53.94
N ALA A 6 20.34 -22.75 -53.07
CA ALA A 6 19.42 -22.89 -51.94
C ALA A 6 20.01 -22.12 -50.75
N THR A 7 19.46 -20.93 -50.47
CA THR A 7 19.69 -20.21 -49.21
C THR A 7 19.00 -20.93 -48.06
N PRO A 8 19.66 -21.14 -46.90
CA PRO A 8 19.03 -21.74 -45.73
C PRO A 8 18.03 -20.76 -45.10
N PRO A 9 17.01 -21.25 -44.38
CA PRO A 9 16.06 -20.39 -43.68
C PRO A 9 16.76 -19.71 -42.50
N THR A 10 16.71 -18.38 -42.48
CA THR A 10 17.06 -17.55 -41.31
C THR A 10 16.06 -17.83 -40.20
N ASN A 11 16.56 -18.46 -39.13
CA ASN A 11 15.82 -18.66 -37.89
C ASN A 11 15.89 -17.37 -37.08
N ASP A 12 14.95 -16.44 -37.30
CA ASP A 12 14.77 -15.20 -36.51
C ASP A 12 14.17 -15.51 -35.13
N ASN A 13 14.84 -16.38 -34.37
CA ASN A 13 14.49 -16.70 -32.99
C ASN A 13 15.77 -16.82 -32.14
N ALA A 14 16.56 -15.75 -32.14
CA ALA A 14 17.60 -15.56 -31.14
C ALA A 14 17.44 -14.17 -30.52
N ASP A 15 17.41 -14.16 -29.19
CA ASP A 15 17.57 -13.01 -28.30
C ASP A 15 16.34 -12.15 -28.02
N GLN A 16 15.29 -12.77 -27.49
CA GLN A 16 14.48 -12.12 -26.46
C GLN A 16 15.01 -12.58 -25.09
N PRO A 17 15.68 -11.71 -24.29
CA PRO A 17 16.16 -12.10 -22.98
C PRO A 17 14.97 -12.57 -22.13
N PRO A 18 15.12 -13.62 -21.30
CA PRO A 18 14.04 -14.06 -20.43
C PRO A 18 13.63 -12.88 -19.56
N SER A 19 12.40 -12.39 -19.75
CA SER A 19 11.77 -11.41 -18.88
C SER A 19 12.05 -11.81 -17.43
N ALA A 20 12.93 -11.07 -16.75
CA ALA A 20 13.33 -11.37 -15.39
C ALA A 20 12.06 -11.55 -14.55
N GLN A 21 11.83 -12.75 -14.03
CA GLN A 21 10.63 -13.03 -13.25
C GLN A 21 10.61 -12.09 -12.05
N VAL A 22 9.66 -11.15 -12.03
CA VAL A 22 9.56 -10.15 -10.97
C VAL A 22 9.14 -10.86 -9.69
N THR A 23 10.07 -10.99 -8.74
CA THR A 23 9.83 -11.67 -7.47
C THR A 23 8.88 -10.86 -6.58
N LEU A 24 8.14 -11.53 -5.69
CA LEU A 24 7.24 -10.88 -4.73
C LEU A 24 7.98 -9.83 -3.88
N VAL A 25 9.19 -10.16 -3.41
CA VAL A 25 10.06 -9.24 -2.67
C VAL A 25 10.36 -8.00 -3.50
N SER A 26 10.75 -8.15 -4.77
CA SER A 26 10.99 -7.02 -5.67
C SER A 26 9.75 -6.14 -5.84
N GLN A 27 8.55 -6.72 -5.97
CA GLN A 27 7.31 -5.95 -6.08
C GLN A 27 7.03 -5.13 -4.82
N MET A 28 7.25 -5.70 -3.63
CA MET A 28 7.06 -5.03 -2.35
C MET A 28 8.12 -3.97 -2.08
N THR A 29 9.39 -4.22 -2.38
CA THR A 29 10.45 -3.22 -2.27
C THR A 29 10.19 -2.03 -3.17
N ASN A 30 9.76 -2.28 -4.42
CA ASN A 30 9.36 -1.21 -5.34
C ASN A 30 8.17 -0.40 -4.82
N LEU A 31 7.23 -1.06 -4.13
CA LEU A 31 6.08 -0.42 -3.53
C LEU A 31 6.47 0.43 -2.32
N MET A 32 7.31 -0.08 -1.42
CA MET A 32 7.88 0.67 -0.30
C MET A 32 8.59 1.94 -0.79
N ALA A 33 9.46 1.80 -1.80
CA ALA A 33 10.17 2.94 -2.39
C ALA A 33 9.20 3.97 -3.01
N ALA A 34 8.06 3.53 -3.55
CA ALA A 34 7.03 4.44 -4.05
C ALA A 34 6.36 5.21 -2.89
N PHE A 35 6.00 4.52 -1.80
CA PHE A 35 5.45 5.20 -0.62
C PHE A 35 6.44 6.18 0.01
N ASP A 36 7.73 5.85 0.07
CA ASP A 36 8.77 6.77 0.55
C ASP A 36 8.86 8.03 -0.33
N ARG A 37 8.82 7.87 -1.66
CA ARG A 37 8.80 9.03 -2.58
C ARG A 37 7.57 9.89 -2.37
N MET A 38 6.38 9.27 -2.28
CA MET A 38 5.14 10.00 -1.99
C MET A 38 5.24 10.75 -0.67
N HIS A 39 5.77 10.11 0.37
CA HIS A 39 5.89 10.68 1.71
C HIS A 39 6.86 11.87 1.75
N ASN A 40 7.98 11.77 1.04
CA ASN A 40 8.96 12.86 0.94
C ASN A 40 8.41 14.04 0.15
N ASN A 41 7.68 13.78 -0.94
CA ASN A 41 7.01 14.82 -1.71
C ASN A 41 5.94 15.52 -0.86
N TYR A 42 5.19 14.75 -0.06
CA TYR A 42 4.19 15.26 0.86
C TYR A 42 4.78 16.09 2.01
N SER A 43 5.89 15.65 2.60
CA SER A 43 6.52 16.29 3.77
C SER A 43 7.09 17.69 3.51
N THR A 44 7.21 18.10 2.24
CA THR A 44 7.55 19.49 1.89
C THR A 44 6.45 20.50 2.31
N LEU A 45 5.26 20.01 2.69
CA LEU A 45 4.16 20.80 3.27
C LEU A 45 4.20 20.96 4.80
N LYS A 46 5.33 20.75 5.49
CA LYS A 46 5.46 20.96 6.95
C LYS A 46 5.21 22.41 7.39
N GLY A 47 3.96 22.81 7.42
CA GLY A 47 3.42 23.98 8.10
C GLY A 47 2.66 23.53 9.35
N GLN A 48 3.33 22.85 10.29
CA GLN A 48 2.72 22.56 11.61
C GLN A 48 2.53 23.83 12.47
N HIS A 49 3.05 24.97 12.01
CA HIS A 49 2.81 26.28 12.61
C HIS A 49 2.55 27.30 11.50
N LEU A 50 1.29 27.46 11.11
CA LEU A 50 0.84 28.58 10.28
C LEU A 50 0.35 29.68 11.21
N THR A 51 1.01 30.84 11.20
CA THR A 51 0.45 32.02 11.87
C THR A 51 -0.63 32.66 11.00
N MET A 52 -1.49 33.50 11.59
CA MET A 52 -2.46 34.31 10.82
C MET A 52 -1.79 35.18 9.73
N ARG A 53 -0.50 35.49 9.86
CA ARG A 53 0.26 36.23 8.85
C ARG A 53 0.66 35.33 7.66
N ASP A 54 0.91 34.05 7.91
CA ASP A 54 1.29 33.04 6.91
C ASP A 54 0.07 32.49 6.16
N LEU A 55 -1.15 32.70 6.69
CA LEU A 55 -2.41 32.35 6.05
C LEU A 55 -2.61 33.06 4.69
N ASN A 56 -2.04 34.26 4.51
CA ASN A 56 -2.04 34.93 3.21
C ASN A 56 -1.15 34.23 2.18
N ASP A 57 -0.13 33.49 2.64
CA ASP A 57 0.73 32.65 1.81
C ASP A 57 0.23 31.19 1.74
N LEU A 58 -0.91 30.87 2.36
CA LEU A 58 -1.49 29.52 2.38
C LEU A 58 -1.75 28.98 0.97
N SER A 59 -2.08 29.85 0.01
CA SER A 59 -2.22 29.46 -1.40
C SER A 59 -0.93 28.86 -1.99
N LYS A 60 0.25 29.24 -1.49
CA LYS A 60 1.55 28.65 -1.87
C LYS A 60 1.80 27.33 -1.15
N PHE A 61 1.33 27.18 0.09
CA PHE A 61 1.42 25.94 0.87
C PHE A 61 0.43 24.87 0.38
N CYS A 62 -0.74 25.29 -0.12
CA CYS A 62 -1.74 24.44 -0.76
C CYS A 62 -1.44 24.16 -2.24
N GLY A 63 -0.28 24.58 -2.76
CA GLY A 63 0.20 24.29 -4.13
C GLY A 63 0.61 22.83 -4.34
N PHE A 64 -0.08 21.92 -3.65
CA PHE A 64 0.07 20.50 -3.77
C PHE A 64 -0.90 19.98 -4.82
N ASP A 65 -0.39 19.21 -5.78
CA ASP A 65 -1.21 18.55 -6.78
C ASP A 65 -1.98 17.38 -6.14
N LEU A 66 -3.10 17.72 -5.49
CA LEU A 66 -3.95 16.78 -4.76
C LEU A 66 -4.46 15.65 -5.65
N GLY A 67 -4.84 15.96 -6.90
CA GLY A 67 -5.37 14.98 -7.83
C GLY A 67 -4.40 13.82 -8.10
N PRO A 68 -3.23 14.10 -8.70
CA PRO A 68 -2.19 13.09 -8.93
C PRO A 68 -1.78 12.32 -7.67
N PHE A 69 -1.71 12.99 -6.51
CA PHE A 69 -1.42 12.31 -5.26
C PHE A 69 -2.50 11.31 -4.85
N LEU A 70 -3.78 11.70 -4.90
CA LEU A 70 -4.88 10.82 -4.53
C LEU A 70 -4.97 9.62 -5.47
N GLU A 71 -4.73 9.82 -6.77
CA GLU A 71 -4.68 8.74 -7.75
C GLU A 71 -3.53 7.79 -7.47
N GLU A 72 -2.31 8.31 -7.23
CA GLU A 72 -1.17 7.46 -6.87
C GLU A 72 -1.41 6.73 -5.54
N LEU A 73 -1.97 7.40 -4.53
CA LEU A 73 -2.30 6.81 -3.23
C LEU A 73 -3.25 5.63 -3.39
N LEU A 74 -4.37 5.80 -4.11
CA LEU A 74 -5.32 4.72 -4.36
C LEU A 74 -4.67 3.57 -5.15
N GLN A 75 -3.94 3.88 -6.22
CA GLN A 75 -3.31 2.87 -7.07
C GLN A 75 -2.29 2.03 -6.29
N ARG A 76 -1.43 2.68 -5.49
CA ARG A 76 -0.39 2.01 -4.69
C ARG A 76 -1.00 1.25 -3.52
N SER A 77 -2.04 1.80 -2.88
CA SER A 77 -2.80 1.11 -1.82
C SER A 77 -3.43 -0.18 -2.34
N GLN A 78 -4.11 -0.10 -3.49
CA GLN A 78 -4.71 -1.28 -4.11
C GLN A 78 -3.66 -2.32 -4.48
N LYS A 79 -2.47 -1.88 -4.93
CA LYS A 79 -1.35 -2.80 -5.17
C LYS A 79 -0.93 -3.52 -3.89
N LEU A 80 -0.87 -2.83 -2.74
CA LEU A 80 -0.58 -3.47 -1.45
C LEU A 80 -1.65 -4.52 -1.10
N VAL A 81 -2.94 -4.16 -1.23
CA VAL A 81 -4.08 -5.07 -0.99
C VAL A 81 -3.96 -6.33 -1.85
N ASN A 82 -3.54 -6.20 -3.10
CA ASN A 82 -3.40 -7.33 -4.04
C ASN A 82 -2.16 -8.21 -3.75
N LEU A 83 -1.12 -7.66 -3.09
CA LEU A 83 0.08 -8.41 -2.71
C LEU A 83 -0.10 -9.18 -1.40
N TYR A 84 -0.96 -8.70 -0.51
CA TYR A 84 -1.23 -9.32 0.79
C TYR A 84 -1.53 -10.83 0.72
N PRO A 85 -2.48 -11.31 -0.11
CA PRO A 85 -2.79 -12.74 -0.20
C PRO A 85 -1.58 -13.60 -0.62
N GLN A 86 -0.69 -13.06 -1.45
CA GLN A 86 0.51 -13.77 -1.91
C GLN A 86 1.52 -13.92 -0.78
N VAL A 87 1.68 -12.89 0.06
CA VAL A 87 2.52 -12.96 1.26
C VAL A 87 1.92 -13.93 2.26
N LEU A 88 0.63 -13.79 2.59
CA LEU A 88 -0.08 -14.64 3.55
C LEU A 88 0.00 -16.13 3.16
N LYS A 89 -0.10 -16.46 1.86
CA LYS A 89 0.06 -17.83 1.36
C LYS A 89 1.44 -18.42 1.70
N ARG A 90 2.50 -17.59 1.72
CA ARG A 90 3.85 -18.03 2.08
C ARG A 90 4.07 -18.18 3.58
N LEU A 91 3.23 -17.54 4.40
CA LEU A 91 3.29 -17.65 5.86
C LEU A 91 2.54 -18.89 6.39
N ARG A 92 1.71 -19.53 5.55
CA ARG A 92 1.06 -20.78 5.93
C ARG A 92 2.11 -21.90 6.03
N PRO A 93 2.07 -22.73 7.08
CA PRO A 93 2.93 -23.91 7.16
C PRO A 93 2.75 -24.74 5.88
N LYS A 94 3.84 -25.10 5.22
CA LYS A 94 3.77 -26.14 4.19
C LYS A 94 3.49 -27.44 4.92
N GLU A 95 2.36 -28.08 4.61
CA GLU A 95 2.16 -29.47 4.99
C GLU A 95 3.29 -30.27 4.33
N THR A 96 4.21 -30.80 5.13
CA THR A 96 5.29 -31.65 4.63
C THR A 96 4.62 -32.92 4.13
N GLU A 97 4.56 -33.12 2.82
CA GLU A 97 4.08 -34.39 2.28
C GLU A 97 4.93 -35.52 2.86
N PRO A 98 4.31 -36.57 3.43
CA PRO A 98 5.07 -37.69 3.98
C PRO A 98 5.90 -38.31 2.86
N CYS A 99 7.22 -38.41 3.08
CA CYS A 99 8.11 -39.04 2.12
C CYS A 99 7.78 -40.53 2.04
N ASN A 100 7.06 -40.93 0.99
CA ASN A 100 6.64 -42.32 0.75
C ASN A 100 7.73 -43.16 0.07
N THR A 101 8.96 -42.65 -0.06
CA THR A 101 10.07 -43.37 -0.69
C THR A 101 10.76 -44.26 0.35
N PRO A 102 10.75 -45.59 0.21
CA PRO A 102 11.48 -46.48 1.12
C PRO A 102 12.99 -46.16 1.06
N ASP A 103 13.66 -46.23 2.22
CA ASP A 103 15.09 -45.91 2.40
C ASP A 103 15.50 -44.47 2.04
N CYS A 104 14.57 -43.51 2.07
CA CYS A 104 14.90 -42.11 1.87
C CYS A 104 15.81 -41.57 2.99
N VAL A 105 17.01 -41.14 2.60
CA VAL A 105 18.01 -40.52 3.50
C VAL A 105 17.54 -39.23 4.19
N HIS A 106 16.46 -38.59 3.72
CA HIS A 106 15.88 -37.40 4.37
C HIS A 106 15.08 -37.71 5.64
N ASN A 107 14.65 -38.96 5.87
CA ASN A 107 14.00 -39.40 7.11
C ASN A 107 15.01 -39.72 8.23
N SER A 108 16.32 -39.64 7.95
CA SER A 108 17.32 -39.88 8.98
C SER A 108 17.37 -38.67 9.92
N HIS A 109 16.94 -38.87 11.18
CA HIS A 109 16.97 -37.88 12.27
C HIS A 109 18.34 -37.18 12.47
N LEU A 110 19.40 -37.67 11.82
CA LEU A 110 20.75 -37.11 11.80
C LEU A 110 20.91 -35.90 10.86
N PHE A 111 20.10 -35.80 9.80
CA PHE A 111 20.12 -34.69 8.83
C PHE A 111 18.89 -33.80 8.92
N SER A 112 17.85 -34.24 9.63
CA SER A 112 16.76 -33.37 10.05
C SER A 112 17.32 -32.36 11.04
N ASN A 113 17.76 -31.20 10.54
CA ASN A 113 18.17 -30.09 11.38
C ASN A 113 16.92 -29.22 11.56
N PRO A 114 16.07 -29.45 12.59
CA PRO A 114 14.87 -28.63 12.82
C PRO A 114 15.21 -27.17 13.16
N ARG A 115 16.50 -26.79 13.18
CA ARG A 115 17.01 -25.49 13.57
C ARG A 115 16.95 -24.43 12.46
N HIS A 116 16.66 -24.78 11.21
CA HIS A 116 16.72 -23.83 10.09
C HIS A 116 15.45 -23.71 9.23
N GLU A 117 14.42 -24.50 9.48
CA GLU A 117 13.09 -24.16 9.00
C GLU A 117 12.47 -23.19 10.00
N THR A 118 12.87 -21.90 9.95
CA THR A 118 11.94 -20.87 10.42
C THR A 118 10.72 -21.00 9.52
N PRO A 119 9.54 -21.43 10.02
CA PRO A 119 8.38 -21.74 9.18
C PRO A 119 7.79 -20.50 8.50
N ILE A 120 8.39 -19.33 8.74
CA ILE A 120 7.91 -18.00 8.43
C ILE A 120 9.10 -17.20 7.89
N ASP A 121 8.95 -16.65 6.69
CA ASP A 121 9.90 -15.67 6.16
C ASP A 121 9.71 -14.33 6.91
N GLU A 122 10.44 -14.17 8.01
CA GLU A 122 10.39 -12.95 8.84
C GLU A 122 10.73 -11.71 8.02
N SER A 123 11.63 -11.80 7.03
CA SER A 123 12.00 -10.66 6.20
C SER A 123 10.82 -10.17 5.36
N LEU A 124 10.03 -11.09 4.83
CA LEU A 124 8.83 -10.79 4.06
C LEU A 124 7.72 -10.19 4.93
N ILE A 125 7.56 -10.67 6.17
CA ILE A 125 6.63 -10.05 7.15
C ILE A 125 7.05 -8.60 7.42
N HIS A 126 8.31 -8.38 7.77
CA HIS A 126 8.79 -7.04 8.09
C HIS A 126 8.65 -6.08 6.90
N LEU A 127 8.89 -6.56 5.68
CA LEU A 127 8.67 -5.75 4.48
C LEU A 127 7.19 -5.42 4.26
N LEU A 128 6.28 -6.37 4.52
CA LEU A 128 4.84 -6.14 4.43
C LEU A 128 4.36 -5.13 5.47
N LEU A 129 4.79 -5.31 6.73
CA LEU A 129 4.52 -4.39 7.83
C LEU A 129 5.02 -2.99 7.49
N ALA A 130 6.26 -2.86 7.01
CA ALA A 130 6.84 -1.57 6.63
C ALA A 130 6.05 -0.88 5.52
N CYS A 131 5.64 -1.62 4.48
CA CYS A 131 4.80 -1.08 3.41
C CYS A 131 3.46 -0.55 3.95
N HIS A 132 2.81 -1.32 4.83
CA HIS A 132 1.52 -0.95 5.37
C HIS A 132 1.63 0.25 6.33
N LEU A 133 2.58 0.23 7.27
CA LEU A 133 2.82 1.35 8.19
C LEU A 133 3.12 2.64 7.42
N ARG A 134 3.99 2.58 6.40
CA ARG A 134 4.29 3.77 5.59
C ARG A 134 3.08 4.28 4.82
N LEU A 135 2.20 3.38 4.39
CA LEU A 135 0.94 3.77 3.78
C LEU A 135 0.01 4.45 4.79
N LEU A 136 -0.09 3.94 6.02
CA LEU A 136 -0.86 4.60 7.08
C LEU A 136 -0.32 6.01 7.37
N ASP A 137 1.00 6.20 7.41
CA ASP A 137 1.60 7.53 7.56
C ASP A 137 1.13 8.50 6.45
N LEU A 138 0.98 8.03 5.20
CA LEU A 138 0.46 8.83 4.10
C LEU A 138 -1.02 9.19 4.28
N PHE A 139 -1.83 8.25 4.77
CA PHE A 139 -3.23 8.51 5.09
C PHE A 139 -3.37 9.50 6.24
N ASP A 140 -2.62 9.34 7.32
CA ASP A 140 -2.67 10.25 8.47
C ASP A 140 -2.25 11.66 8.08
N ASN A 141 -1.19 11.77 7.28
CA ASN A 141 -0.74 13.03 6.72
C ASN A 141 -1.84 13.71 5.88
N MET A 142 -2.46 12.96 4.96
CA MET A 142 -3.59 13.42 4.16
C MET A 142 -4.77 13.87 5.04
N ILE A 143 -5.11 13.11 6.07
CA ILE A 143 -6.21 13.44 6.98
C ILE A 143 -5.91 14.74 7.72
N ASN A 144 -4.71 14.87 8.27
CA ASN A 144 -4.28 16.07 9.00
C ASN A 144 -4.30 17.30 8.11
N HIS A 145 -3.83 17.18 6.86
CA HIS A 145 -3.93 18.27 5.90
C HIS A 145 -5.36 18.61 5.52
N GLY A 146 -6.21 17.59 5.31
CA GLY A 146 -7.65 17.79 5.08
C GLY A 146 -8.32 18.59 6.21
N ARG A 147 -8.02 18.23 7.47
CA ARG A 147 -8.50 18.96 8.66
C ARG A 147 -7.97 20.40 8.69
N MET A 148 -6.68 20.59 8.40
CA MET A 148 -6.07 21.92 8.33
C MET A 148 -6.71 22.80 7.26
N CYS A 149 -6.92 22.27 6.05
CA CYS A 149 -7.58 22.98 4.95
C CYS A 149 -9.03 23.31 5.28
N ALA A 150 -9.78 22.37 5.85
CA ALA A 150 -11.16 22.60 6.29
C ALA A 150 -11.24 23.71 7.35
N HIS A 151 -10.30 23.75 8.29
CA HIS A 151 -10.22 24.78 9.32
C HIS A 151 -9.78 26.14 8.78
N ALA A 152 -8.83 26.16 7.84
CA ALA A 152 -8.26 27.39 7.29
C ALA A 152 -9.14 28.05 6.23
N ALA A 153 -9.91 27.27 5.45
CA ALA A 153 -10.69 27.80 4.33
C ALA A 153 -11.63 28.96 4.70
N PRO A 154 -12.37 28.95 5.82
CA PRO A 154 -13.22 30.07 6.23
C PRO A 154 -12.44 31.33 6.65
N LEU A 155 -11.15 31.20 6.95
CA LEU A 155 -10.27 32.30 7.39
C LEU A 155 -9.58 33.00 6.21
N LEU A 156 -9.69 32.45 5.01
CA LEU A 156 -9.04 33.00 3.82
C LEU A 156 -9.75 34.25 3.30
N PRO A 157 -9.00 35.25 2.83
CA PRO A 157 -9.58 36.38 2.11
C PRO A 157 -10.39 35.90 0.87
N PRO A 158 -11.47 36.61 0.49
CA PRO A 158 -12.22 36.29 -0.72
C PRO A 158 -11.32 36.24 -1.96
N GLY A 159 -11.45 35.17 -2.76
CA GLY A 159 -10.62 34.97 -3.96
C GLY A 159 -9.27 34.28 -3.69
N CYS A 160 -8.95 33.96 -2.44
CA CYS A 160 -7.81 33.12 -2.07
C CYS A 160 -8.22 31.67 -1.77
N GLU A 161 -9.44 31.24 -2.13
CA GLU A 161 -9.88 29.87 -1.85
C GLU A 161 -9.01 28.86 -2.61
N PRO A 162 -8.53 27.80 -1.94
CA PRO A 162 -7.73 26.78 -2.58
C PRO A 162 -8.57 26.04 -3.62
N ARG A 163 -8.02 25.91 -4.84
CA ARG A 163 -8.63 25.06 -5.87
C ARG A 163 -8.36 23.60 -5.51
N LEU A 164 -9.40 22.90 -5.05
CA LEU A 164 -9.35 21.46 -4.87
C LEU A 164 -9.37 20.80 -6.26
N ASP A 165 -8.19 20.39 -6.74
CA ASP A 165 -8.07 19.61 -7.97
C ASP A 165 -8.34 18.14 -7.66
N ILE A 166 -9.63 17.78 -7.71
CA ILE A 166 -10.11 16.41 -7.48
C ILE A 166 -9.96 15.63 -8.80
N PRO A 167 -9.42 14.39 -8.77
CA PRO A 167 -9.31 13.57 -9.97
C PRO A 167 -10.65 13.43 -10.70
N GLU A 168 -10.61 13.56 -12.03
CA GLU A 168 -11.80 13.37 -12.86
C GLU A 168 -12.25 11.91 -12.79
N ILE A 169 -13.52 11.69 -12.43
CA ILE A 169 -14.13 10.37 -12.49
C ILE A 169 -14.98 10.27 -13.75
N LYS A 170 -14.58 9.38 -14.66
CA LYS A 170 -15.20 9.20 -15.97
C LYS A 170 -15.69 7.76 -16.17
N ILE A 171 -16.95 7.62 -16.61
CA ILE A 171 -17.56 6.34 -16.99
C ILE A 171 -18.08 6.47 -18.42
N GLY A 172 -17.35 5.91 -19.39
CA GLY A 172 -17.64 6.10 -20.80
C GLY A 172 -17.51 7.56 -21.21
N SER A 173 -18.61 8.20 -21.62
CA SER A 173 -18.67 9.63 -21.95
C SER A 173 -19.09 10.52 -20.77
N PHE A 174 -19.56 9.94 -19.67
CA PHE A 174 -20.01 10.69 -18.50
C PHE A 174 -18.81 11.11 -17.65
N VAL A 175 -18.77 12.39 -17.26
CA VAL A 175 -17.80 12.95 -16.30
C VAL A 175 -18.57 13.40 -15.06
N ALA A 176 -18.19 12.89 -13.89
CA ALA A 176 -18.86 13.21 -12.65
C ALA A 176 -18.65 14.70 -12.27
N PRO A 177 -19.69 15.40 -11.76
CA PRO A 177 -19.51 16.72 -11.17
C PRO A 177 -18.46 16.71 -10.06
N LYS A 178 -17.70 17.80 -9.88
CA LYS A 178 -16.57 17.86 -8.94
C LYS A 178 -16.92 17.44 -7.50
N ILE A 179 -18.07 17.88 -6.99
CA ILE A 179 -18.55 17.51 -5.64
C ILE A 179 -18.80 16.00 -5.56
N SER A 180 -19.47 15.43 -6.57
CA SER A 180 -19.71 13.98 -6.66
C SER A 180 -18.41 13.20 -6.80
N ALA A 181 -17.47 13.69 -7.62
CA ALA A 181 -16.15 13.10 -7.75
C ALA A 181 -15.40 13.10 -6.41
N ALA A 182 -15.47 14.19 -5.64
CA ALA A 182 -14.87 14.29 -4.32
C ALA A 182 -15.49 13.29 -3.32
N SER A 183 -16.82 13.19 -3.27
CA SER A 183 -17.51 12.17 -2.46
C SER A 183 -17.08 10.75 -2.83
N MET A 184 -17.00 10.45 -4.12
CA MET A 184 -16.56 9.14 -4.62
C MET A 184 -15.10 8.85 -4.26
N MET A 185 -14.20 9.83 -4.37
CA MET A 185 -12.80 9.69 -3.97
C MET A 185 -12.68 9.36 -2.48
N VAL A 186 -13.39 10.08 -1.61
CA VAL A 186 -13.41 9.81 -0.16
C VAL A 186 -13.99 8.42 0.13
N ALA A 187 -15.04 8.01 -0.58
CA ALA A 187 -15.60 6.66 -0.46
C ALA A 187 -14.60 5.57 -0.87
N MET A 188 -13.86 5.75 -1.97
CA MET A 188 -12.82 4.81 -2.41
C MET A 188 -11.66 4.70 -1.40
N LEU A 189 -11.24 5.82 -0.80
CA LEU A 189 -10.22 5.82 0.25
C LEU A 189 -10.70 5.05 1.49
N LEU A 190 -11.96 5.23 1.90
CA LEU A 190 -12.57 4.51 3.01
C LEU A 190 -12.65 3.00 2.74
N GLU A 191 -13.09 2.61 1.55
CA GLU A 191 -13.18 1.20 1.16
C GLU A 191 -11.79 0.56 1.11
N THR A 192 -10.81 1.28 0.58
CA THR A 192 -9.41 0.83 0.56
C THR A 192 -8.87 0.62 1.97
N GLN A 193 -9.14 1.54 2.89
CA GLN A 193 -8.77 1.41 4.30
C GLN A 193 -9.50 0.25 5.00
N ALA A 194 -10.78 0.01 4.68
CA ALA A 194 -11.52 -1.15 5.19
C ALA A 194 -10.87 -2.46 4.72
N CYS A 195 -10.51 -2.56 3.44
CA CYS A 195 -9.78 -3.69 2.89
C CYS A 195 -8.44 -3.90 3.59
N LEU A 196 -7.65 -2.84 3.77
CA LEU A 196 -6.36 -2.89 4.46
C LEU A 196 -6.49 -3.32 5.93
N ASN A 197 -7.52 -2.87 6.64
CA ASN A 197 -7.82 -3.33 8.00
C ASN A 197 -8.06 -4.83 8.09
N VAL A 198 -8.87 -5.38 7.16
CA VAL A 198 -9.07 -6.83 7.05
C VAL A 198 -7.73 -7.52 6.80
N LYS A 199 -6.88 -6.97 5.93
CA LYS A 199 -5.54 -7.51 5.65
C LYS A 199 -4.59 -7.46 6.84
N ALA A 200 -4.60 -6.40 7.64
CA ALA A 200 -3.84 -6.33 8.89
C ALA A 200 -4.28 -7.43 9.88
N GLN A 201 -5.58 -7.65 10.01
CA GLN A 201 -6.14 -8.72 10.84
C GLN A 201 -5.74 -10.11 10.32
N GLU A 202 -5.85 -10.38 9.01
CA GLU A 202 -5.43 -11.65 8.41
C GLU A 202 -3.93 -11.94 8.66
N LEU A 203 -3.08 -10.92 8.62
CA LEU A 203 -1.65 -11.06 8.92
C LEU A 203 -1.40 -11.36 10.40
N HIS A 204 -2.07 -10.63 11.30
CA HIS A 204 -2.03 -10.93 12.72
C HIS A 204 -2.42 -12.38 13.01
N ASP A 205 -3.48 -12.88 12.39
CA ASP A 205 -3.97 -14.24 12.60
C ASP A 205 -3.02 -15.29 12.03
N ALA A 206 -2.43 -15.03 10.86
CA ALA A 206 -1.41 -15.90 10.27
C ALA A 206 -0.16 -15.99 11.16
N VAL A 207 0.33 -14.84 11.65
CA VAL A 207 1.49 -14.78 12.53
C VAL A 207 1.20 -15.47 13.86
N THR A 208 0.09 -15.16 14.52
CA THR A 208 -0.28 -15.77 15.81
C THR A 208 -0.48 -17.29 15.71
N SER A 209 -1.11 -17.77 14.64
CA SER A 209 -1.32 -19.22 14.40
C SER A 209 -0.01 -19.97 14.16
N SER A 210 0.99 -19.31 13.59
CA SER A 210 2.31 -19.90 13.32
C SER A 210 3.27 -19.92 14.53
N VAL A 211 2.91 -19.26 15.64
CA VAL A 211 3.74 -19.16 16.87
C VAL A 211 3.83 -20.46 17.66
N GLY A 212 3.03 -21.49 17.33
CA GLY A 212 2.89 -22.75 18.07
C GLY A 212 4.17 -23.56 18.37
N HIS A 213 5.35 -23.17 17.86
CA HIS A 213 6.60 -23.91 18.06
C HIS A 213 7.82 -23.11 18.59
N ASN A 214 7.79 -21.76 18.64
CA ASN A 214 8.90 -20.95 19.18
C ASN A 214 8.38 -19.65 19.84
N ALA A 215 7.89 -19.77 21.08
CA ALA A 215 7.10 -18.76 21.79
C ALA A 215 7.75 -17.37 21.98
N ARG A 216 9.08 -17.23 21.82
CA ARG A 216 9.78 -15.95 22.04
C ARG A 216 10.02 -15.16 20.76
N ALA A 217 10.48 -15.81 19.69
CA ALA A 217 10.80 -15.14 18.43
C ALA A 217 9.54 -14.62 17.74
N ALA A 218 8.46 -15.41 17.74
CA ALA A 218 7.23 -15.04 17.07
C ALA A 218 6.34 -14.07 17.87
N LYS A 219 6.71 -13.76 19.13
CA LYS A 219 6.04 -12.73 19.94
C LYS A 219 6.29 -11.31 19.42
N ILE A 220 7.47 -11.05 18.85
CA ILE A 220 7.80 -9.73 18.30
C ILE A 220 6.96 -9.41 17.06
N PRO A 221 6.92 -10.25 16.01
CA PRO A 221 6.04 -10.05 14.87
C PRO A 221 4.56 -9.97 15.27
N GLY A 222 4.13 -10.75 16.26
CA GLY A 222 2.76 -10.69 16.78
C GLY A 222 2.39 -9.31 17.31
N LEU A 223 3.23 -8.73 18.18
CA LEU A 223 3.04 -7.39 18.72
C LEU A 223 3.10 -6.30 17.64
N GLN A 224 3.97 -6.46 16.62
CA GLN A 224 4.01 -5.53 15.49
C GLN A 224 2.73 -5.57 14.66
N CYS A 225 2.15 -6.76 14.45
CA CYS A 225 0.86 -6.90 13.77
C CYS A 225 -0.29 -6.32 14.59
N GLU A 226 -0.26 -6.47 15.92
CA GLU A 226 -1.24 -5.86 16.82
C GLU A 226 -1.17 -4.33 16.75
N SER A 227 0.02 -3.74 16.85
CA SER A 227 0.24 -2.30 16.71
C SER A 227 -0.20 -1.79 15.33
N LEU A 228 0.11 -2.51 14.25
CA LEU A 228 -0.37 -2.17 12.90
C LEU A 228 -1.90 -2.13 12.83
N LYS A 229 -2.58 -3.12 13.43
CA LYS A 229 -4.05 -3.20 13.43
C LYS A 229 -4.67 -2.04 14.19
N GLU A 230 -4.12 -1.69 15.35
CA GLU A 230 -4.59 -0.55 16.15
C GLU A 230 -4.44 0.77 15.37
N HIS A 231 -3.29 0.96 14.71
CA HIS A 231 -3.04 2.13 13.87
C HIS A 231 -4.02 2.18 12.69
N ALA A 232 -4.17 1.09 11.94
CA ALA A 232 -5.09 1.04 10.80
C ALA A 232 -6.58 1.28 11.20
N SER A 233 -6.99 0.81 12.38
CA SER A 233 -8.32 1.08 12.94
C SER A 233 -8.51 2.55 13.29
N THR A 234 -7.49 3.16 13.91
CA THR A 234 -7.46 4.59 14.23
C THR A 234 -7.53 5.44 12.96
N THR A 235 -6.66 5.21 11.99
CA THR A 235 -6.66 5.90 10.69
C THR A 235 -8.01 5.78 9.97
N SER A 236 -8.65 4.60 10.00
CA SER A 236 -9.98 4.40 9.41
C SER A 236 -11.07 5.22 10.10
N THR A 237 -10.98 5.34 11.43
CA THR A 237 -11.91 6.16 12.22
C THR A 237 -11.69 7.64 11.95
N ASP A 238 -10.44 8.08 11.91
CA ASP A 238 -10.08 9.46 11.59
C ASP A 238 -10.49 9.88 10.17
N LEU A 239 -10.38 8.96 9.20
CA LEU A 239 -10.83 9.19 7.84
C LEU A 239 -12.36 9.31 7.74
N ARG A 240 -13.11 8.51 8.50
CA ARG A 240 -14.58 8.66 8.60
C ARG A 240 -14.97 10.00 9.21
N SER A 241 -14.32 10.38 10.31
CA SER A 241 -14.54 11.67 10.96
C SER A 241 -14.22 12.84 10.01
N LEU A 242 -13.15 12.74 9.23
CA LEU A 242 -12.86 13.74 8.19
C LEU A 242 -13.96 13.79 7.13
N ARG A 243 -14.45 12.65 6.64
CA ARG A 243 -15.57 12.63 5.67
C ARG A 243 -16.78 13.37 6.22
N GLU A 244 -17.20 13.04 7.45
CA GLU A 244 -18.35 13.66 8.10
C GLU A 244 -18.17 15.18 8.20
N HIS A 245 -16.99 15.62 8.61
CA HIS A 245 -16.68 17.05 8.69
C HIS A 245 -16.71 17.74 7.31
N LEU A 246 -16.19 17.11 6.26
CA LEU A 246 -16.25 17.64 4.90
C LEU A 246 -17.69 17.70 4.36
N GLN A 247 -18.57 16.77 4.77
CA GLN A 247 -19.99 16.78 4.43
C GLN A 247 -20.72 17.95 5.12
N GLU A 248 -20.45 18.18 6.41
CA GLU A 248 -21.01 19.30 7.17
C GLU A 248 -20.63 20.66 6.56
N LEU A 249 -19.42 20.77 6.03
CA LEU A 249 -18.93 21.97 5.34
C LEU A 249 -19.46 22.10 3.89
N GLY A 250 -20.20 21.11 3.37
CA GLY A 250 -20.70 21.11 1.99
C GLY A 250 -19.62 20.96 0.93
N ILE A 251 -18.41 20.50 1.31
CA ILE A 251 -17.28 20.27 0.39
C ILE A 251 -17.53 19.00 -0.43
N ILE A 252 -18.18 18.00 0.18
CA ILE A 252 -18.60 16.76 -0.46
C ILE A 252 -20.09 16.52 -0.18
N GLY A 253 -20.76 15.84 -1.12
CA GLY A 253 -22.19 15.46 -1.03
C GLY A 253 -22.41 14.08 -0.43
#